data_AF-A0A7D5S0P5-F1
#
_entry.id   AF-A0A7D5S0P5-F1
#
_cell.length_a   1.000
_cell.length_b   1.000
_cell.length_c   1.000
_cell.angle_alpha   90.00
_cell.angle_beta   90.00
_cell.angle_gamma   90.00
#
_symmetry.space_group_name_H-M   'P 1'
#
loop_
_entity.id
_entity.type
_entity.pdbx_description
1 polymer ?
#
loop_
_entity_poly.entity_id
_entity_poly.type
_entity_poly.pdbx_seq_one_letter_code
_entity_poly.pdbx_strand_id
1 'polypeptide(L)'
;MTAVLTLQGGADLDGAQAAIEEENAALGFATAARPLRTALREALPAADGGRLAAIVPDLIGEAFVIAVLTDRSLSAREQADVVARSRGRAPEPTLASVMRIAQDFADGEQHPSLRWLDALTERCETPLALMQLHDAFPHETLVLRERAAAATAALAVRLAGSESDDEELKATRALLLNNASVRLSALGRREEALSAAEEAVSVYRELAGLRPDAFRPDLALSLNNYANFLSALGRREEALSAAEEAVTIRRELAGLRPDAFRPDLATSLSVLADCLEAVGDTAGALLMDCESVALLTEFLRAGRRAMWG
;
A
#
# COMPACT_ATOMS: atom_id res chain seq x y z
N MET A 1 11.66 -27.61 7.34
CA MET A 1 12.88 -27.23 8.09
C MET A 1 13.60 -26.04 7.45
N THR A 2 14.31 -26.22 6.34
CA THR A 2 15.21 -25.19 5.80
C THR A 2 14.48 -23.98 5.20
N ALA A 3 13.27 -24.15 4.67
CA ALA A 3 12.48 -23.03 4.15
C ALA A 3 12.13 -21.98 5.24
N VAL A 4 11.82 -22.43 6.46
CA VAL A 4 11.51 -21.55 7.60
C VAL A 4 12.73 -20.72 7.98
N LEU A 5 13.91 -21.33 8.00
CA LEU A 5 15.16 -20.64 8.30
C LEU A 5 15.54 -19.65 7.21
N THR A 6 15.36 -20.03 5.93
CA THR A 6 15.59 -19.11 4.81
C THR A 6 14.62 -17.92 4.85
N LEU A 7 13.33 -18.15 5.10
CA LEU A 7 12.34 -17.09 5.28
C LEU A 7 12.73 -16.12 6.40
N GLN A 8 13.24 -16.63 7.52
CA GLN A 8 13.64 -15.82 8.68
C GLN A 8 14.99 -15.10 8.51
N GLY A 9 15.70 -15.30 7.40
CA GLY A 9 17.05 -14.76 7.19
C GLY A 9 18.12 -15.46 8.05
N GLY A 10 17.84 -16.69 8.49
CA GLY A 10 18.64 -17.47 9.44
C GLY A 10 18.18 -17.31 10.89
N ALA A 11 18.68 -18.19 11.77
CA ALA A 11 18.35 -18.20 13.20
C ALA A 11 19.55 -18.73 14.00
N ASP A 12 19.62 -18.42 15.29
CA ASP A 12 20.51 -19.21 16.16
C ASP A 12 20.02 -20.67 16.25
N LEU A 13 20.88 -21.55 16.74
CA LEU A 13 20.63 -22.99 16.74
C LEU A 13 19.40 -23.39 17.56
N ASP A 14 19.13 -22.68 18.66
CA ASP A 14 18.05 -23.02 19.59
C ASP A 14 16.71 -22.46 19.07
N GLY A 15 16.71 -21.25 18.53
CA GLY A 15 15.59 -20.66 17.80
C GLY A 15 15.24 -21.43 16.53
N ALA A 16 16.23 -21.93 15.80
CA ALA A 16 16.03 -22.80 14.64
C ALA A 16 15.34 -24.11 15.03
N GLN A 17 15.82 -24.76 16.09
CA GLN A 17 15.24 -25.99 16.61
C GLN A 17 13.80 -25.77 17.08
N ALA A 18 13.54 -24.74 17.88
CA ALA A 18 12.21 -24.41 18.38
C ALA A 18 11.21 -24.13 17.25
N ALA A 19 11.60 -23.31 16.26
CA ALA A 19 10.76 -23.01 15.12
C ALA A 19 10.39 -24.28 14.33
N ILE A 20 11.34 -25.19 14.15
CA ILE A 20 11.11 -26.43 13.41
C ILE A 20 10.22 -27.40 14.18
N GLU A 21 10.43 -27.56 15.48
CA GLU A 21 9.60 -28.41 16.33
C GLU A 21 8.15 -27.92 16.34
N GLU A 22 7.96 -26.60 16.43
CA GLU A 22 6.65 -25.97 16.34
C GLU A 22 5.99 -26.20 14.98
N GLU A 23 6.71 -26.01 13.86
CA GLU A 23 6.17 -26.25 12.52
C GLU A 23 5.81 -27.72 12.29
N ASN A 24 6.67 -28.66 12.74
CA ASN A 24 6.39 -30.08 12.61
C ASN A 24 5.16 -30.47 13.44
N ALA A 25 5.01 -29.94 14.65
CA ALA A 25 3.82 -30.16 15.47
C ALA A 25 2.56 -29.58 14.81
N ALA A 26 2.62 -28.36 14.27
CA ALA A 26 1.50 -27.70 13.60
C ALA A 26 1.05 -28.43 12.33
N LEU A 27 1.97 -29.08 11.62
CA LEU A 27 1.71 -29.82 10.38
C LEU A 27 1.49 -31.34 10.62
N GLY A 28 1.56 -31.80 11.87
CA GLY A 28 1.40 -33.22 12.21
C GLY A 28 2.54 -34.12 11.73
N PHE A 29 3.71 -33.56 11.44
CA PHE A 29 4.89 -34.34 11.06
C PHE A 29 5.56 -34.94 12.30
N ALA A 30 5.97 -36.21 12.20
CA ALA A 30 6.71 -36.87 13.25
C ALA A 30 8.06 -36.18 13.48
N THR A 31 8.39 -35.89 14.74
CA THR A 31 9.73 -35.42 15.14
C THR A 31 10.79 -36.44 14.71
N ALA A 32 11.81 -35.98 13.99
CA ALA A 32 12.83 -36.83 13.40
C ALA A 32 13.56 -37.69 14.46
N ALA A 33 13.86 -38.94 14.12
CA ALA A 33 14.58 -39.88 14.98
C ALA A 33 16.06 -39.49 15.22
N ARG A 34 16.61 -38.55 14.45
CA ARG A 34 17.99 -38.03 14.57
C ARG A 34 17.97 -36.71 15.37
N PRO A 35 18.98 -36.41 16.22
CA PRO A 35 19.07 -35.13 16.90
C PRO A 35 19.06 -33.97 15.88
N LEU A 36 17.97 -33.20 15.87
CA LEU A 36 17.70 -32.12 14.92
C LEU A 36 18.86 -31.13 14.83
N ARG A 37 19.44 -30.83 15.99
CA ARG A 37 20.58 -29.95 16.19
C ARG A 37 21.82 -30.35 15.37
N THR A 38 22.08 -31.65 15.25
CA THR A 38 23.21 -32.17 14.47
C THR A 38 22.92 -32.07 12.97
N ALA A 39 21.70 -32.42 12.55
CA ALA A 39 21.29 -32.32 11.14
C ALA A 39 21.32 -30.85 10.65
N LEU A 40 20.93 -29.90 11.50
CA LEU A 40 20.95 -28.48 11.18
C LEU A 40 22.36 -27.93 10.92
N ARG A 41 23.34 -28.32 11.73
CA ARG A 41 24.74 -27.91 11.54
C ARG A 41 25.38 -28.50 10.29
N GLU A 42 25.00 -29.72 9.92
CA GLU A 42 25.50 -30.36 8.71
C GLU A 42 24.87 -29.78 7.45
N ALA A 43 23.58 -29.44 7.50
CA ALA A 43 22.84 -28.96 6.35
C ALA A 43 23.03 -27.47 6.06
N LEU A 44 23.31 -26.65 7.09
CA LEU A 44 23.48 -25.20 6.96
C LEU A 44 24.77 -24.76 7.66
N PRO A 45 25.74 -24.17 6.94
CA PRO A 45 26.94 -23.63 7.56
C PRO A 45 26.57 -22.50 8.53
N ALA A 46 27.23 -22.48 9.69
CA ALA A 46 27.09 -21.37 10.62
C ALA A 46 27.74 -20.11 10.05
N ALA A 47 27.03 -18.99 10.09
CA ALA A 47 27.59 -17.66 9.92
C ALA A 47 28.48 -17.30 11.11
N ASP A 48 29.26 -16.22 10.97
CA ASP A 48 30.08 -15.68 12.06
C ASP A 48 29.22 -15.49 13.32
N GLY A 49 29.68 -16.08 14.44
CA GLY A 49 28.97 -16.02 15.73
C GLY A 49 28.03 -17.19 16.04
N GLY A 50 28.03 -18.28 15.27
CA GLY A 50 27.29 -19.51 15.62
C GLY A 50 25.80 -19.50 15.24
N ARG A 51 25.37 -18.51 14.46
CA ARG A 51 24.04 -18.42 13.85
C ARG A 51 23.99 -19.31 12.61
N LEU A 52 22.92 -20.07 12.39
CA LEU A 52 22.71 -20.76 11.11
C LEU A 52 22.30 -19.73 10.04
N ALA A 53 22.98 -19.74 8.90
CA ALA A 53 22.68 -18.84 7.79
C ALA A 53 21.41 -19.28 7.04
N ALA A 54 20.72 -18.31 6.42
CA ALA A 54 19.78 -18.60 5.33
C ALA A 54 20.53 -19.19 4.12
N ILE A 55 19.81 -19.86 3.22
CA ILE A 55 20.39 -20.26 1.94
C ILE A 55 20.66 -19.00 1.09
N VAL A 56 21.93 -18.79 0.73
CA VAL A 56 22.43 -17.72 -0.15
C VAL A 56 23.15 -18.38 -1.33
N PRO A 57 23.05 -17.87 -2.59
CA PRO A 57 22.42 -16.62 -3.01
C PRO A 57 20.89 -16.67 -3.13
N ASP A 58 20.30 -15.49 -2.96
CA ASP A 58 18.88 -15.12 -2.92
C ASP A 58 17.99 -15.95 -3.85
N LEU A 59 18.31 -16.03 -5.14
CA LEU A 59 17.50 -16.76 -6.11
C LEU A 59 17.38 -18.27 -5.81
N ILE A 60 18.46 -18.90 -5.33
CA ILE A 60 18.47 -20.33 -4.99
C ILE A 60 17.69 -20.56 -3.69
N GLY A 61 17.88 -19.70 -2.69
CA GLY A 61 17.14 -19.77 -1.43
C GLY A 61 15.63 -19.59 -1.64
N GLU A 62 15.25 -18.65 -2.50
CA GLU A 62 13.86 -18.35 -2.85
C GLU A 62 13.19 -19.46 -3.66
N ALA A 63 13.87 -19.97 -4.70
CA ALA A 63 13.40 -21.15 -5.43
C ALA A 63 13.27 -22.38 -4.52
N PHE A 64 14.17 -22.53 -3.55
CA PHE A 64 14.09 -23.60 -2.57
C PHE A 64 12.90 -23.43 -1.61
N VAL A 65 12.63 -22.21 -1.15
CA VAL A 65 11.44 -21.90 -0.33
C VAL A 65 10.17 -22.25 -1.10
N ILE A 66 10.08 -21.86 -2.39
CA ILE A 66 8.99 -22.27 -3.27
C ILE A 66 8.89 -23.79 -3.30
N ALA A 67 9.95 -24.49 -3.73
CA ALA A 67 9.94 -25.94 -3.91
C ALA A 67 9.51 -26.71 -2.65
N VAL A 68 9.97 -26.29 -1.47
CA VAL A 68 9.63 -26.95 -0.20
C VAL A 68 8.21 -26.65 0.25
N LEU A 69 7.77 -25.39 0.15
CA LEU A 69 6.42 -25.03 0.60
C LEU A 69 5.36 -25.53 -0.38
N THR A 70 5.66 -25.58 -1.68
CA THR A 70 4.71 -26.00 -2.71
C THR A 70 4.80 -27.49 -3.02
N ASP A 71 5.61 -28.25 -2.28
CA ASP A 71 5.63 -29.70 -2.42
C ASP A 71 4.23 -30.27 -2.11
N ARG A 72 3.91 -31.43 -2.71
CA ARG A 72 2.56 -32.02 -2.69
C ARG A 72 2.03 -32.38 -1.30
N SER A 73 2.87 -32.24 -0.26
CA SER A 73 2.50 -32.46 1.13
C SER A 73 1.76 -31.30 1.79
N LEU A 74 1.78 -30.08 1.23
CA LEU A 74 1.16 -28.91 1.86
C LEU A 74 0.06 -28.29 1.01
N SER A 75 -1.12 -28.13 1.61
CA SER A 75 -2.20 -27.32 1.05
C SER A 75 -1.81 -25.84 1.03
N ALA A 76 -2.48 -25.05 0.17
CA ALA A 76 -2.25 -23.60 0.10
C ALA A 76 -2.46 -22.89 1.45
N ARG A 77 -3.39 -23.39 2.27
CA ARG A 77 -3.63 -22.87 3.62
C ARG A 77 -2.46 -23.13 4.55
N GLU A 78 -1.93 -24.36 4.55
CA GLU A 78 -0.77 -24.72 5.38
C GLU A 78 0.48 -23.96 4.97
N GLN A 79 0.67 -23.70 3.66
CA GLN A 79 1.75 -22.84 3.17
C GLN A 79 1.64 -21.43 3.76
N ALA A 80 0.46 -20.82 3.69
CA ALA A 80 0.20 -19.51 4.27
C ALA A 80 0.40 -19.49 5.80
N ASP A 81 0.03 -20.58 6.49
CA ASP A 81 0.23 -20.76 7.93
C ASP A 81 1.71 -20.77 8.31
N VAL A 82 2.55 -21.47 7.55
CA VAL A 82 4.02 -21.48 7.76
C VAL A 82 4.61 -20.09 7.55
N VAL A 83 4.20 -19.38 6.49
CA VAL A 83 4.68 -18.02 6.20
C VAL A 83 4.24 -17.03 7.29
N ALA A 84 2.99 -17.11 7.75
CA ALA A 84 2.47 -16.24 8.81
C ALA A 84 3.20 -16.46 10.15
N ARG A 85 3.43 -17.72 10.55
CA ARG A 85 4.22 -18.03 11.76
C ARG A 85 5.66 -17.56 11.62
N SER A 86 6.27 -17.74 10.45
CA SER A 86 7.63 -17.25 10.17
C SER A 86 7.72 -15.73 10.32
N ARG A 87 6.72 -14.99 9.82
CA ARG A 87 6.62 -13.54 10.00
C ARG A 87 6.46 -13.15 11.47
N GLY A 88 5.70 -13.89 12.25
CA GLY A 88 5.56 -13.65 13.70
C GLY A 88 6.91 -13.73 14.44
N ARG A 89 7.84 -14.57 13.98
CA ARG A 89 9.19 -14.71 14.57
C ARG A 89 10.20 -13.70 13.99
N ALA A 90 10.15 -13.47 12.68
CA ALA A 90 11.06 -12.57 11.97
C ALA A 90 10.29 -11.73 10.93
N PRO A 91 9.68 -10.60 11.33
CA PRO A 91 8.76 -9.85 10.48
C PRO A 91 9.43 -9.31 9.20
N GLU A 92 10.51 -8.55 9.33
CA GLU A 92 11.19 -7.91 8.20
C GLU A 92 11.84 -8.93 7.26
N PRO A 93 12.62 -9.93 7.73
CA PRO A 93 13.26 -10.90 6.84
C PRO A 93 12.27 -11.78 6.09
N THR A 94 11.18 -12.19 6.75
CA THR A 94 10.13 -13.01 6.11
C THR A 94 9.44 -12.21 5.01
N LEU A 95 9.11 -10.95 5.29
CA LEU A 95 8.43 -10.10 4.33
C LEU A 95 9.32 -9.81 3.11
N ALA A 96 10.58 -9.43 3.34
CA ALA A 96 11.54 -9.20 2.28
C ALA A 96 11.75 -10.45 1.40
N SER A 97 11.77 -11.63 2.00
CA SER A 97 11.92 -12.89 1.26
C SER A 97 10.67 -13.21 0.42
N VAL A 98 9.48 -13.08 0.98
CA VAL A 98 8.23 -13.34 0.23
C VAL A 98 8.05 -12.33 -0.92
N MET A 99 8.43 -11.07 -0.70
CA MET A 99 8.39 -10.04 -1.74
C MET A 99 9.34 -10.33 -2.88
N ARG A 100 10.60 -10.66 -2.60
CA ARG A 100 11.55 -11.06 -3.64
C ARG A 100 11.07 -12.28 -4.41
N ILE A 101 10.56 -13.31 -3.72
CA ILE A 101 9.96 -14.49 -4.38
C ILE A 101 8.84 -14.06 -5.34
N ALA A 102 7.97 -13.14 -4.92
CA ALA A 102 6.89 -12.66 -5.78
C ALA A 102 7.40 -11.78 -6.94
N GLN A 103 8.46 -11.00 -6.75
CA GLN A 103 9.04 -10.18 -7.82
C GLN A 103 9.78 -11.04 -8.85
N ASP A 104 10.52 -12.05 -8.40
CA ASP A 104 11.44 -12.82 -9.23
C ASP A 104 10.75 -14.02 -9.91
N PHE A 105 9.73 -14.60 -9.28
CA PHE A 105 9.14 -15.87 -9.74
C PHE A 105 7.64 -15.83 -10.07
N ALA A 106 6.89 -14.79 -9.67
CA ALA A 106 5.46 -14.75 -9.99
C ALA A 106 5.25 -14.36 -11.47
N ASP A 107 5.05 -15.38 -12.29
CA ASP A 107 4.75 -15.28 -13.72
C ASP A 107 3.25 -15.13 -14.03
N GLY A 108 2.39 -15.17 -13.00
CA GLY A 108 0.95 -14.97 -13.10
C GLY A 108 0.24 -14.92 -11.74
N GLU A 109 -1.05 -14.61 -11.76
CA GLU A 109 -1.88 -14.36 -10.56
C GLU A 109 -1.99 -15.54 -9.59
N GLN A 110 -1.71 -16.76 -10.05
CA GLN A 110 -1.85 -17.99 -9.27
C GLN A 110 -0.56 -18.41 -8.54
N HIS A 111 0.51 -17.63 -8.68
CA HIS A 111 1.79 -18.00 -8.06
C HIS A 111 1.65 -18.07 -6.53
N PRO A 112 2.18 -19.12 -5.86
CA PRO A 112 2.01 -19.34 -4.41
C PRO A 112 2.40 -18.15 -3.54
N SER A 113 3.47 -17.43 -3.88
CA SER A 113 3.91 -16.26 -3.12
C SER A 113 2.90 -15.12 -3.08
N LEU A 114 2.07 -14.98 -4.13
CA LEU A 114 0.99 -14.01 -4.15
C LEU A 114 -0.08 -14.34 -3.10
N ARG A 115 -0.43 -15.62 -2.95
CA ARG A 115 -1.35 -16.09 -1.90
C ARG A 115 -0.76 -15.97 -0.50
N TRP A 116 0.56 -16.11 -0.37
CA TRP A 116 1.23 -15.88 0.90
C TRP A 116 1.14 -14.41 1.31
N LEU A 117 1.33 -13.48 0.36
CA LEU A 117 1.14 -12.03 0.60
C LEU A 117 -0.30 -11.69 0.98
N ASP A 118 -1.29 -12.31 0.32
CA ASP A 118 -2.71 -12.13 0.64
C ASP A 118 -2.98 -12.58 2.09
N ALA A 119 -2.53 -13.78 2.46
CA ALA A 119 -2.69 -14.29 3.82
C ALA A 119 -1.94 -13.46 4.87
N LEU A 120 -0.75 -12.96 4.54
CA LEU A 120 -0.01 -12.04 5.41
C LEU A 120 -0.76 -10.74 5.65
N THR A 121 -1.47 -10.23 4.63
CA THR A 121 -2.31 -9.03 4.74
C THR A 121 -3.51 -9.28 5.63
N GLU A 122 -4.26 -10.37 5.39
CA GLU A 122 -5.46 -10.74 6.14
C GLU A 122 -5.20 -10.95 7.64
N ARG A 123 -4.03 -11.52 7.96
CA ARG A 123 -3.63 -11.89 9.34
C ARG A 123 -2.95 -10.78 10.11
N CYS A 124 -2.72 -9.62 9.52
CA CYS A 124 -2.19 -8.50 10.30
C CYS A 124 -3.27 -7.97 11.23
N GLU A 125 -3.06 -8.13 12.53
CA GLU A 125 -4.04 -7.72 13.53
C GLU A 125 -3.92 -6.24 13.93
N THR A 126 -2.71 -5.68 13.82
CA THR A 126 -2.40 -4.33 14.27
C THR A 126 -2.18 -3.37 13.11
N PRO A 127 -2.58 -2.09 13.24
CA PRO A 127 -2.27 -1.07 12.24
C PRO A 127 -0.77 -0.91 11.98
N LEU A 128 0.07 -1.05 13.01
CA LEU A 128 1.53 -1.00 12.86
C LEU A 128 2.06 -2.11 11.96
N ALA A 129 1.59 -3.36 12.13
CA ALA A 129 2.03 -4.48 11.30
C ALA A 129 1.55 -4.37 9.85
N LEU A 130 0.39 -3.75 9.62
CA LEU A 130 -0.11 -3.43 8.28
C LEU A 130 0.66 -2.27 7.64
N MET A 131 1.08 -1.27 8.41
CA MET A 131 1.91 -0.16 7.91
C MET A 131 3.29 -0.67 7.47
N GLN A 132 3.93 -1.52 8.28
CA GLN A 132 5.17 -2.21 7.88
C GLN A 132 5.00 -3.04 6.60
N LEU A 133 3.82 -3.66 6.42
CA LEU A 133 3.51 -4.41 5.21
C LEU A 133 3.35 -3.48 4.00
N HIS A 134 2.62 -2.39 4.16
CA HIS A 134 2.42 -1.34 3.16
C HIS A 134 3.76 -0.75 2.71
N ASP A 135 4.60 -0.31 3.65
CA ASP A 135 5.88 0.35 3.38
C ASP A 135 6.86 -0.56 2.63
N ALA A 136 6.77 -1.87 2.85
CA ALA A 136 7.60 -2.84 2.18
C ALA A 136 7.17 -3.11 0.72
N PHE A 137 5.92 -2.81 0.33
CA PHE A 137 5.47 -3.07 -1.04
C PHE A 137 6.23 -2.20 -2.06
N PRO A 138 6.87 -2.80 -3.09
CA PRO A 138 7.48 -2.05 -4.17
C PRO A 138 6.42 -1.22 -4.91
N HIS A 139 6.72 0.06 -5.13
CA HIS A 139 5.76 1.00 -5.70
C HIS A 139 5.53 0.78 -7.21
N GLU A 140 6.46 0.10 -7.89
CA GLU A 140 6.53 0.06 -9.37
C GLU A 140 6.29 -1.33 -9.99
N THR A 141 6.10 -2.39 -9.20
CA THR A 141 5.91 -3.73 -9.76
C THR A 141 4.45 -3.99 -10.14
N LEU A 142 4.19 -4.20 -11.44
CA LEU A 142 2.86 -4.54 -11.98
C LEU A 142 2.26 -5.77 -11.27
N VAL A 143 3.09 -6.77 -10.99
CA VAL A 143 2.66 -8.05 -10.37
C VAL A 143 2.15 -7.87 -8.93
N LEU A 144 2.65 -6.88 -8.18
CA LEU A 144 2.26 -6.64 -6.78
C LEU A 144 1.25 -5.51 -6.60
N ARG A 145 0.88 -4.80 -7.67
CA ARG A 145 0.04 -3.60 -7.58
C ARG A 145 -1.31 -3.87 -6.91
N GLU A 146 -1.93 -5.00 -7.23
CA GLU A 146 -3.21 -5.42 -6.62
C GLU A 146 -3.09 -5.70 -5.13
N ARG A 147 -2.03 -6.40 -4.70
CA ARG A 147 -1.78 -6.69 -3.29
C ARG A 147 -1.42 -5.45 -2.50
N ALA A 148 -0.64 -4.54 -3.07
CA ALA A 148 -0.36 -3.25 -2.46
C ALA A 148 -1.64 -2.44 -2.24
N ALA A 149 -2.56 -2.44 -3.22
CA ALA A 149 -3.86 -1.80 -3.08
C ALA A 149 -4.70 -2.46 -1.97
N ALA A 150 -4.76 -3.80 -1.95
CA ALA A 150 -5.49 -4.56 -0.93
C ALA A 150 -4.95 -4.33 0.48
N ALA A 151 -3.62 -4.31 0.67
CA ALA A 151 -2.99 -4.03 1.96
C ALA A 151 -3.27 -2.60 2.45
N THR A 152 -3.23 -1.63 1.53
CA THR A 152 -3.55 -0.22 1.85
C THR A 152 -5.02 -0.07 2.28
N ALA A 153 -5.94 -0.72 1.57
CA ALA A 153 -7.37 -0.72 1.92
C ALA A 153 -7.64 -1.44 3.26
N ALA A 154 -7.02 -2.60 3.49
CA ALA A 154 -7.15 -3.34 4.75
C ALA A 154 -6.66 -2.53 5.95
N LEU A 155 -5.54 -1.80 5.80
CA LEU A 155 -5.03 -0.91 6.84
C LEU A 155 -6.01 0.22 7.16
N ALA A 156 -6.59 0.85 6.15
CA ALA A 156 -7.57 1.90 6.34
C ALA A 156 -8.83 1.43 7.09
N VAL A 157 -9.36 0.24 6.77
CA VAL A 157 -10.50 -0.36 7.47
C VAL A 157 -10.16 -0.67 8.93
N ARG A 158 -8.97 -1.21 9.20
CA ARG A 158 -8.52 -1.55 10.56
C ARG A 158 -8.35 -0.29 11.43
N LEU A 159 -7.82 0.78 10.84
CA LEU A 159 -7.74 2.08 11.52
C LEU A 159 -9.13 2.64 11.84
N ALA A 160 -10.16 2.37 11.04
CA ALA A 160 -11.54 2.79 11.31
C ALA A 160 -12.15 2.10 12.54
N GLY A 161 -11.78 0.84 12.79
CA GLY A 161 -12.28 0.06 13.92
C GLY A 161 -11.61 0.38 15.26
N SER A 162 -10.56 1.22 15.26
CA SER A 162 -9.98 1.77 16.48
C SER A 162 -10.89 2.91 16.94
N GLU A 163 -11.56 2.77 18.10
CA GLU A 163 -12.35 3.84 18.76
C GLU A 163 -11.48 5.02 19.27
N SER A 164 -10.44 5.38 18.51
CA SER A 164 -9.52 6.45 18.86
C SER A 164 -10.00 7.75 18.21
N ASP A 165 -10.24 8.76 19.04
CA ASP A 165 -10.46 10.14 18.59
C ASP A 165 -9.17 10.87 18.20
N ASP A 166 -8.05 10.15 18.09
CA ASP A 166 -6.77 10.71 17.68
C ASP A 166 -6.83 11.25 16.24
N GLU A 167 -6.72 12.57 16.12
CA GLU A 167 -6.71 13.30 14.85
C GLU A 167 -5.58 12.83 13.92
N GLU A 168 -4.41 12.49 14.45
CA GLU A 168 -3.26 12.07 13.65
C GLU A 168 -3.51 10.68 13.04
N LEU A 169 -4.19 9.82 13.80
CA LEU A 169 -4.62 8.51 13.32
C LEU A 169 -5.71 8.63 12.25
N LYS A 170 -6.69 9.52 12.46
CA LYS A 170 -7.73 9.85 11.46
C LYS A 170 -7.10 10.41 10.17
N ALA A 171 -6.14 11.31 10.29
CA ALA A 171 -5.43 11.88 9.14
C ALA A 171 -4.63 10.81 8.37
N THR A 172 -3.94 9.93 9.09
CA THR A 172 -3.22 8.80 8.51
C THR A 172 -4.18 7.86 7.76
N ARG A 173 -5.33 7.54 8.35
CA ARG A 173 -6.37 6.73 7.69
C ARG A 173 -6.87 7.40 6.41
N ALA A 174 -7.18 8.70 6.44
CA ALA A 174 -7.68 9.42 5.29
C ALA A 174 -6.67 9.45 4.13
N LEU A 175 -5.38 9.65 4.45
CA LEU A 175 -4.28 9.57 3.48
C LEU A 175 -4.21 8.18 2.82
N LEU A 176 -4.30 7.13 3.63
CA LEU A 176 -4.28 5.75 3.14
C LEU A 176 -5.46 5.43 2.24
N LEU A 177 -6.68 5.88 2.59
CA LEU A 177 -7.88 5.74 1.77
C LEU A 177 -7.72 6.45 0.42
N ASN A 178 -7.19 7.67 0.42
CA ASN A 178 -6.92 8.41 -0.80
C ASN A 178 -5.86 7.72 -1.69
N ASN A 179 -4.82 7.14 -1.09
CA ASN A 179 -3.82 6.38 -1.83
C ASN A 179 -4.39 5.06 -2.38
N ALA A 180 -5.24 4.38 -1.60
CA ALA A 180 -5.92 3.17 -2.04
C ALA A 180 -6.86 3.46 -3.21
N SER A 181 -7.62 4.56 -3.18
CA SER A 181 -8.55 4.93 -4.25
C SER A 181 -7.83 5.13 -5.59
N VAL A 182 -6.71 5.84 -5.60
CA VAL A 182 -5.88 6.04 -6.80
C VAL A 182 -5.35 4.71 -7.33
N ARG A 183 -4.86 3.82 -6.45
CA ARG A 183 -4.35 2.50 -6.85
C ARG A 183 -5.46 1.60 -7.41
N LEU A 184 -6.64 1.58 -6.79
CA LEU A 184 -7.80 0.82 -7.24
C LEU A 184 -8.31 1.32 -8.60
N SER A 185 -8.30 2.63 -8.83
CA SER A 185 -8.66 3.23 -10.12
C SER A 185 -7.66 2.83 -11.21
N ALA A 186 -6.36 2.84 -10.92
CA ALA A 186 -5.33 2.36 -11.85
C ALA A 186 -5.42 0.86 -12.18
N LEU A 187 -6.13 0.08 -11.36
CA LEU A 187 -6.48 -1.33 -11.58
C LEU A 187 -7.83 -1.51 -12.28
N GLY A 188 -8.55 -0.43 -12.59
CA GLY A 188 -9.88 -0.47 -13.21
C GLY A 188 -11.02 -0.80 -12.25
N ARG A 189 -10.76 -0.93 -10.94
CA ARG A 189 -11.77 -1.20 -9.89
C ARG A 189 -12.46 0.09 -9.48
N ARG A 190 -13.24 0.67 -10.40
CA ARG A 190 -13.78 2.04 -10.31
C ARG A 190 -14.70 2.25 -9.12
N GLU A 191 -15.58 1.30 -8.81
CA GLU A 191 -16.54 1.38 -7.70
C GLU A 191 -15.84 1.36 -6.35
N GLU A 192 -14.79 0.53 -6.21
CA GLU A 192 -14.01 0.46 -4.97
C GLU A 192 -13.12 1.68 -4.79
N ALA A 193 -12.56 2.20 -5.89
CA ALA A 193 -11.85 3.48 -5.87
C ALA A 193 -12.76 4.62 -5.41
N LEU A 194 -13.97 4.68 -5.93
CA LEU A 194 -14.97 5.67 -5.53
C LEU A 194 -15.30 5.55 -4.04
N SER A 195 -15.59 4.35 -3.53
CA SER A 195 -15.89 4.12 -2.11
C SER A 195 -14.75 4.58 -1.21
N ALA A 196 -13.50 4.25 -1.55
CA ALA A 196 -12.34 4.66 -0.76
C ALA A 196 -12.14 6.20 -0.78
N ALA A 197 -12.36 6.85 -1.94
CA ALA A 197 -12.28 8.30 -2.04
C ALA A 197 -13.40 9.00 -1.24
N GLU A 198 -14.62 8.47 -1.26
CA GLU A 198 -15.75 8.98 -0.49
C GLU A 198 -15.46 8.94 1.02
N GLU A 199 -14.94 7.82 1.52
CA GLU A 199 -14.52 7.71 2.92
C GLU A 199 -13.38 8.69 3.27
N ALA A 200 -12.38 8.87 2.39
CA ALA A 200 -11.30 9.83 2.60
C ALA A 200 -11.85 11.27 2.72
N VAL A 201 -12.75 11.67 1.82
CA VAL A 201 -13.42 12.98 1.85
C VAL A 201 -14.20 13.17 3.15
N SER A 202 -14.93 12.14 3.60
CA SER A 202 -15.68 12.20 4.86
C SER A 202 -14.77 12.49 6.06
N VAL A 203 -13.65 11.76 6.18
CA VAL A 203 -12.69 11.95 7.28
C VAL A 203 -11.98 13.31 7.19
N TYR A 204 -11.52 13.71 6.01
CA TYR A 204 -10.88 15.01 5.84
C TYR A 204 -11.85 16.17 6.07
N ARG A 205 -13.14 16.00 5.81
CA ARG A 205 -14.16 17.01 6.12
C ARG A 205 -14.33 17.19 7.63
N GLU A 206 -14.35 16.11 8.41
CA GLU A 206 -14.33 16.16 9.87
C GLU A 206 -13.08 16.88 10.38
N LEU A 207 -11.90 16.46 9.92
CA LEU A 207 -10.61 17.04 10.33
C LEU A 207 -10.48 18.52 9.93
N ALA A 208 -10.92 18.89 8.73
CA ALA A 208 -10.93 20.29 8.29
C ALA A 208 -11.92 21.16 9.06
N GLY A 209 -12.96 20.57 9.67
CA GLY A 209 -13.83 21.26 10.61
C GLY A 209 -13.13 21.61 11.93
N LEU A 210 -12.19 20.77 12.37
CA LEU A 210 -11.41 20.96 13.61
C LEU A 210 -10.18 21.85 13.39
N ARG A 211 -9.39 21.56 12.35
CA ARG A 211 -8.18 22.32 11.96
C ARG A 211 -8.17 22.64 10.47
N PRO A 212 -8.92 23.67 10.04
CA PRO A 212 -9.03 24.05 8.63
C PRO A 212 -7.68 24.28 7.95
N ASP A 213 -6.76 24.98 8.60
CA ASP A 213 -5.45 25.34 8.03
C ASP A 213 -4.55 24.13 7.77
N ALA A 214 -4.76 23.03 8.52
CA ALA A 214 -3.97 21.82 8.40
C ALA A 214 -4.54 20.88 7.33
N PHE A 215 -5.87 20.71 7.27
CA PHE A 215 -6.48 19.60 6.52
C PHE A 215 -7.30 20.01 5.29
N ARG A 216 -7.59 21.30 5.10
CA ARG A 216 -8.24 21.78 3.85
C ARG A 216 -7.46 21.44 2.57
N PRO A 217 -6.10 21.51 2.54
CA PRO A 217 -5.35 21.08 1.35
C PRO A 217 -5.62 19.62 0.98
N ASP A 218 -5.61 18.70 1.96
CA ASP A 218 -5.83 17.27 1.74
C ASP A 218 -7.29 16.94 1.40
N LEU A 219 -8.24 17.70 1.98
CA LEU A 219 -9.65 17.62 1.61
C LEU A 219 -9.86 17.97 0.13
N ALA A 220 -9.25 19.06 -0.36
CA ALA A 220 -9.37 19.47 -1.76
C ALA A 220 -8.75 18.44 -2.71
N LEU A 221 -7.61 17.85 -2.35
CA LEU A 221 -6.99 16.78 -3.12
C LEU A 221 -7.91 15.55 -3.21
N SER A 222 -8.49 15.14 -2.09
CA SER A 222 -9.39 13.98 -2.03
C SER A 222 -10.69 14.23 -2.81
N LEU A 223 -11.23 15.45 -2.77
CA LEU A 223 -12.39 15.86 -3.57
C LEU A 223 -12.12 15.82 -5.08
N ASN A 224 -10.93 16.23 -5.54
CA ASN A 224 -10.55 16.10 -6.96
C ASN A 224 -10.56 14.62 -7.40
N ASN A 225 -9.98 13.73 -6.59
CA ASN A 225 -9.98 12.29 -6.89
C ASN A 225 -11.40 11.73 -6.91
N TYR A 226 -12.22 12.10 -5.92
CA TYR A 226 -13.62 11.72 -5.84
C TYR A 226 -14.41 12.19 -7.07
N ALA A 227 -14.24 13.44 -7.51
CA ALA A 227 -14.85 13.99 -8.71
C ALA A 227 -14.46 13.21 -9.97
N ASN A 228 -13.18 12.91 -10.14
CA ASN A 228 -12.69 12.12 -11.27
C ASN A 228 -13.32 10.72 -11.31
N PHE A 229 -13.44 10.05 -10.16
CA PHE A 229 -14.06 8.72 -10.09
C PHE A 229 -15.58 8.76 -10.31
N LEU A 230 -16.27 9.78 -9.82
CA LEU A 230 -17.69 10.01 -10.12
C LEU A 230 -17.90 10.22 -11.62
N SER A 231 -17.08 11.07 -12.25
CA SER A 231 -17.13 11.33 -13.69
C SER A 231 -16.88 10.06 -14.52
N ALA A 232 -15.88 9.26 -14.13
CA ALA A 232 -15.58 7.98 -14.78
C ALA A 232 -16.72 6.94 -14.68
N LEU A 233 -17.60 7.07 -13.67
CA LEU A 233 -18.80 6.25 -13.48
C LEU A 233 -20.06 6.89 -14.05
N GLY A 234 -19.95 8.05 -14.71
CA GLY A 234 -21.08 8.76 -15.31
C GLY A 234 -21.95 9.55 -14.33
N ARG A 235 -21.54 9.70 -13.07
CA ARG A 235 -22.22 10.49 -12.02
C ARG A 235 -21.83 11.97 -12.13
N ARG A 236 -22.18 12.60 -13.25
CA ARG A 236 -21.62 13.88 -13.71
C ARG A 236 -21.95 15.06 -12.81
N GLU A 237 -23.19 15.16 -12.35
CA GLU A 237 -23.64 16.26 -11.48
C GLU A 237 -22.96 16.21 -10.11
N GLU A 238 -22.76 15.00 -9.57
CA GLU A 238 -22.05 14.81 -8.31
C GLU A 238 -20.55 15.11 -8.47
N ALA A 239 -19.96 14.70 -9.61
CA ALA A 239 -18.57 15.01 -9.95
C ALA A 239 -18.34 16.52 -10.03
N LEU A 240 -19.27 17.23 -10.68
CA LEU A 240 -19.24 18.69 -10.76
C LEU A 240 -19.27 19.34 -9.37
N SER A 241 -20.20 18.93 -8.50
CA SER A 241 -20.30 19.47 -7.15
C SER A 241 -19.03 19.28 -6.32
N ALA A 242 -18.41 18.09 -6.40
CA ALA A 242 -17.15 17.81 -5.71
C ALA A 242 -15.98 18.65 -6.25
N ALA A 243 -15.89 18.83 -7.58
CA ALA A 243 -14.86 19.66 -8.21
C ALA A 243 -15.02 21.15 -7.87
N GLU A 244 -16.24 21.67 -7.82
CA GLU A 244 -16.53 23.06 -7.40
C GLU A 244 -16.11 23.32 -5.95
N GLU A 245 -16.36 22.37 -5.05
CA GLU A 245 -15.92 22.46 -3.65
C GLU A 245 -14.39 22.48 -3.57
N ALA A 246 -13.71 21.58 -4.29
CA ALA A 246 -12.24 21.55 -4.33
C ALA A 246 -11.65 22.87 -4.84
N VAL A 247 -12.18 23.43 -5.94
CA VAL A 247 -11.74 24.73 -6.48
C VAL A 247 -11.98 25.85 -5.47
N THR A 248 -13.11 25.85 -4.76
CA THR A 248 -13.42 26.86 -3.73
C THR A 248 -12.36 26.85 -2.64
N ILE A 249 -12.04 25.68 -2.09
CA ILE A 249 -10.99 25.52 -1.07
C ILE A 249 -9.63 25.95 -1.63
N ARG A 250 -9.29 25.50 -2.85
CA ARG A 250 -8.01 25.81 -3.48
C ARG A 250 -7.83 27.31 -3.75
N ARG A 251 -8.91 28.03 -4.10
CA ARG A 251 -8.92 29.49 -4.31
C ARG A 251 -8.66 30.23 -3.00
N GLU A 252 -9.32 29.85 -1.90
CA GLU A 252 -9.07 30.43 -0.59
C GLU A 252 -7.60 30.26 -0.16
N LEU A 253 -7.08 29.04 -0.30
CA LEU A 253 -5.68 28.72 0.04
C LEU A 253 -4.67 29.48 -0.84
N ALA A 254 -4.92 29.57 -2.15
CA ALA A 254 -4.07 30.33 -3.07
C ALA A 254 -4.14 31.85 -2.83
N GLY A 255 -5.24 32.38 -2.28
CA GLY A 255 -5.32 33.76 -1.82
C GLY A 255 -4.42 34.05 -0.61
N LEU A 256 -4.26 33.08 0.30
CA LEU A 256 -3.43 33.20 1.49
C LEU A 256 -1.94 32.95 1.21
N ARG A 257 -1.63 31.92 0.43
CA ARG A 257 -0.25 31.49 0.12
C ARG A 257 -0.11 31.15 -1.37
N PRO A 258 -0.07 32.16 -2.27
CA PRO A 258 -0.10 31.94 -3.72
C PRO A 258 1.00 31.00 -4.22
N ASP A 259 2.24 31.17 -3.76
CA ASP A 259 3.40 30.40 -4.24
C ASP A 259 3.30 28.90 -3.92
N ALA A 260 2.64 28.55 -2.80
CA ALA A 260 2.48 27.17 -2.37
C ALA A 260 1.36 26.44 -3.12
N PHE A 261 0.39 27.19 -3.69
CA PHE A 261 -0.96 26.68 -3.87
C PHE A 261 -1.61 27.00 -5.21
N ARG A 262 -0.99 27.87 -6.02
CA ARG A 262 -1.39 28.09 -7.41
C ARG A 262 -1.29 26.82 -8.28
N PRO A 263 -0.26 25.96 -8.17
CA PRO A 263 -0.22 24.72 -8.93
C PRO A 263 -1.40 23.79 -8.61
N ASP A 264 -1.73 23.63 -7.33
CA ASP A 264 -2.85 22.80 -6.90
C ASP A 264 -4.21 23.38 -7.34
N LEU A 265 -4.35 24.71 -7.34
CA LEU A 265 -5.54 25.37 -7.87
C LEU A 265 -5.71 25.11 -9.38
N ALA A 266 -4.62 25.17 -10.15
CA ALA A 266 -4.67 24.84 -11.58
C ALA A 266 -5.13 23.38 -11.81
N THR A 267 -4.63 22.44 -11.01
CA THR A 267 -5.08 21.05 -11.06
C THR A 267 -6.58 20.92 -10.77
N SER A 268 -7.10 21.55 -9.70
CA SER A 268 -8.54 21.52 -9.40
C SER A 268 -9.39 22.20 -10.49
N LEU A 269 -8.92 23.28 -11.09
CA LEU A 269 -9.61 23.94 -12.21
C LEU A 269 -9.70 23.04 -13.44
N SER A 270 -8.66 22.25 -13.71
CA SER A 270 -8.66 21.30 -14.82
C SER A 270 -9.68 20.17 -14.58
N VAL A 271 -9.75 19.65 -13.35
CA VAL A 271 -10.80 18.67 -12.98
C VAL A 271 -12.20 19.27 -13.10
N LEU A 272 -12.38 20.53 -12.69
CA LEU A 272 -13.66 21.23 -12.86
C LEU A 272 -14.01 21.41 -14.35
N ALA A 273 -13.03 21.73 -15.20
CA ALA A 273 -13.24 21.83 -16.65
C ALA A 273 -13.74 20.51 -17.24
N ASP A 274 -13.09 19.39 -16.90
CA ASP A 274 -13.50 18.04 -17.33
C ASP A 274 -14.94 17.73 -16.88
N CYS A 275 -15.31 18.08 -15.64
CA CYS A 275 -16.66 17.91 -15.13
C CYS A 275 -17.69 18.79 -15.86
N LEU A 276 -17.34 20.05 -16.16
CA LEU A 276 -18.18 20.99 -16.91
C LEU A 276 -18.42 20.49 -18.34
N GLU A 277 -17.39 19.98 -19.01
CA GLU A 277 -17.53 19.36 -20.33
C GLU A 277 -18.45 18.13 -20.26
N ALA A 278 -18.32 17.30 -19.23
CA ALA A 278 -19.15 16.12 -19.04
C ALA A 278 -20.66 16.44 -18.91
N VAL A 279 -21.02 17.58 -18.28
CA VAL A 279 -22.42 18.06 -18.20
C VAL A 279 -22.83 18.91 -19.42
N GLY A 280 -21.93 19.18 -20.37
CA GLY A 280 -22.19 19.91 -21.61
C GLY A 280 -21.94 21.42 -21.55
N ASP A 281 -21.40 21.95 -20.45
CA ASP A 281 -21.00 23.35 -20.33
C ASP A 281 -19.58 23.59 -20.89
N THR A 282 -19.48 23.54 -22.22
CA THR A 282 -18.23 23.77 -22.94
C THR A 282 -17.65 25.18 -22.74
N ALA A 283 -18.50 26.19 -22.51
CA ALA A 283 -18.06 27.56 -22.29
C ALA A 283 -17.42 27.70 -20.91
N GLY A 284 -18.05 27.14 -19.87
CA GLY A 284 -17.49 27.05 -18.52
C GLY A 284 -16.16 26.28 -18.49
N ALA A 285 -16.10 25.13 -19.17
CA ALA A 285 -14.89 24.31 -19.25
C ALA A 285 -13.69 25.10 -19.82
N LEU A 286 -13.88 25.75 -20.97
CA LEU A 286 -12.84 26.57 -21.61
C LEU A 286 -12.35 27.71 -20.71
N LEU A 287 -13.24 28.33 -19.93
CA LEU A 287 -12.86 29.38 -18.98
C LEU A 287 -11.95 28.82 -17.88
N MET A 288 -12.30 27.66 -17.30
CA MET A 288 -11.50 27.03 -16.25
C MET A 288 -10.14 26.56 -16.76
N ASP A 289 -10.08 25.99 -17.97
CA ASP A 289 -8.82 25.61 -18.62
C ASP A 289 -7.90 26.82 -18.86
N CYS A 290 -8.46 27.93 -19.34
CA CYS A 290 -7.69 29.17 -19.54
C CYS A 290 -7.12 29.69 -18.22
N GLU A 291 -7.90 29.67 -17.14
CA GLU A 291 -7.45 30.05 -15.80
C GLU A 291 -6.33 29.12 -15.30
N SER A 292 -6.51 27.80 -15.44
CA SER A 292 -5.50 26.78 -15.09
C SER A 292 -4.16 27.02 -15.79
N VAL A 293 -4.19 27.19 -17.12
CA VAL A 293 -2.98 27.44 -17.93
C VAL A 293 -2.31 28.76 -17.55
N ALA A 294 -3.09 29.81 -17.27
CA ALA A 294 -2.56 31.10 -16.84
C ALA A 294 -1.79 30.97 -15.51
N LEU A 295 -2.36 30.28 -14.52
CA LEU A 295 -1.73 30.04 -13.22
C LEU A 295 -0.40 29.28 -13.35
N LEU A 296 -0.37 28.20 -14.13
CA LEU A 296 0.86 27.42 -14.36
C LEU A 296 1.93 28.23 -15.11
N THR A 297 1.51 29.05 -16.08
CA THR A 297 2.42 29.92 -16.84
C THR A 297 3.07 30.96 -15.93
N GLU A 298 2.30 31.59 -15.04
CA GLU A 298 2.84 32.54 -14.06
C GLU A 298 3.82 31.87 -13.10
N PHE A 299 3.47 30.70 -12.57
CA PHE A 299 4.32 29.93 -11.64
C PHE A 299 5.67 29.58 -12.27
N LEU A 300 5.68 29.04 -13.50
CA LEU A 300 6.91 28.70 -14.22
C LEU A 300 7.77 29.94 -14.56
N ARG A 301 7.15 31.11 -14.77
CA ARG A 301 7.87 32.38 -14.97
C ARG A 301 8.48 32.91 -13.68
N ALA A 302 7.82 32.73 -12.54
CA ALA A 302 8.36 33.09 -11.23
C ALA A 302 9.55 32.20 -10.85
N GLY A 303 9.43 30.88 -11.02
CA GLY A 303 10.51 29.92 -10.75
C GLY A 303 11.76 30.17 -11.61
N ARG A 304 11.59 30.50 -12.90
CA ARG A 304 12.72 30.88 -13.77
C ARG A 304 13.40 32.18 -13.33
N ARG A 305 12.67 33.16 -12.80
CA ARG A 305 13.28 34.40 -12.30
C ARG A 305 14.08 34.17 -11.01
N ALA A 306 13.62 33.29 -10.13
CA ALA A 306 14.32 32.95 -8.89
C ALA A 306 15.59 32.10 -9.10
N MET A 307 15.67 31.36 -10.21
CA MET A 307 16.82 30.48 -10.51
C MET A 307 17.97 31.21 -11.24
N TRP A 308 17.71 32.35 -11.89
CA TRP A 308 18.66 33.05 -12.75
C TRP A 308 18.80 34.56 -12.45
N GLY A 309 18.25 35.03 -11.33
CA GLY A 309 18.35 36.42 -10.85
C GLY A 309 19.02 36.49 -9.49
#